data_AF-A0A9D2YM44-F1
#
_entry.id   AF-A0A9D2YM44-F1
#
_cell.length_a   1.000
_cell.length_b   1.000
_cell.length_c   1.000
_cell.angle_alpha   90.00
_cell.angle_beta   90.00
_cell.angle_gamma   90.00
#
_symmetry.space_group_name_H-M   'P 1'
#
loop_
_entity.id
_entity.type
_entity.pdbx_description
1 polymer ?
#
loop_
_entity_poly.entity_id
_entity_poly.type
_entity_poly.pdbx_seq_one_letter_code
_entity_poly.pdbx_strand_id
1 'polypeptide(L)'
;MELLGQNKIDHHQRQVAILSQDSFYKALTPEQKAKALKGQFNFDHPDAFDNELIMQTLRQILQGKTVHIPIYDFVTHSRGDEFVTVYPADVVLFEGILMFYSQEIRDLFQMKLFVDTDPDTRLSRRVLRDINERGRDLDQVLSQYITFVKPAFEEFCLPPRVWNSRRVLNAAGERVSVVRQVNVKMVKFGLQFKATLENVTNVRPLGEDFRWFLKLKCGNCGEIPDKWQYVTLAESVPLKGGRGSASMVQKCKLCGRENSIDILGDTITPYNAEDNETFKTMVQFECRGLEPVDFQPQAGFAAEGAESGTPFPEVNLLEKDWTDYDEKVSESVGIYEVTHRVVKC
;
A
#
# COMPACT_ATOMS: atom_id res chain seq x y z
N MET A 1 -22.24 1.25 -19.96
CA MET A 1 -21.23 1.17 -18.88
C MET A 1 -21.97 1.38 -17.57
N GLU A 2 -22.33 0.30 -16.88
CA GLU A 2 -22.91 0.42 -15.54
C GLU A 2 -21.81 0.90 -14.58
N LEU A 3 -22.08 2.01 -13.88
CA LEU A 3 -21.22 2.53 -12.83
C LEU A 3 -21.24 1.52 -11.66
N LEU A 4 -20.32 0.56 -11.69
CA LEU A 4 -20.09 -0.34 -10.57
C LEU A 4 -19.60 0.48 -9.37
N GLY A 5 -20.46 0.66 -8.38
CA GLY A 5 -20.02 0.62 -6.99
C GLY A 5 -20.14 1.87 -6.11
N GLN A 6 -20.88 2.92 -6.48
CA GLN A 6 -21.09 4.06 -5.55
C GLN A 6 -22.52 4.26 -5.04
N ASN A 7 -23.52 3.62 -5.66
CA ASN A 7 -24.89 3.80 -5.24
C ASN A 7 -25.32 2.69 -4.26
N LYS A 8 -25.14 2.99 -2.96
CA LYS A 8 -25.61 2.25 -1.76
C LYS A 8 -24.66 1.18 -1.21
N ILE A 9 -23.60 1.56 -0.47
CA ILE A 9 -22.86 0.58 0.33
C ILE A 9 -22.45 1.17 1.70
N ASP A 10 -22.77 0.40 2.73
CA ASP A 10 -22.46 0.56 4.16
C ASP A 10 -21.00 0.96 4.44
N HIS A 11 -20.79 1.90 5.39
CA HIS A 11 -19.49 2.47 5.77
C HIS A 11 -18.51 1.44 6.37
N HIS A 12 -18.93 0.19 6.58
CA HIS A 12 -18.08 -0.93 6.99
C HIS A 12 -17.51 -1.78 5.83
N GLN A 13 -17.87 -1.53 4.57
CA GLN A 13 -17.32 -2.28 3.43
C GLN A 13 -16.12 -1.58 2.80
N ARG A 14 -15.12 -2.38 2.39
CA ARG A 14 -13.93 -1.92 1.66
C ARG A 14 -14.34 -1.10 0.44
N GLN A 15 -13.93 0.16 0.38
CA GLN A 15 -14.31 1.05 -0.72
C GLN A 15 -13.29 0.98 -1.85
N VAL A 16 -13.79 0.70 -3.07
CA VAL A 16 -13.02 0.80 -4.31
C VAL A 16 -13.57 1.97 -5.11
N ALA A 17 -12.75 2.98 -5.39
CA ALA A 17 -13.08 4.01 -6.36
C ALA A 17 -12.44 3.69 -7.71
N ILE A 18 -13.06 4.11 -8.80
CA ILE A 18 -12.50 3.99 -10.15
C ILE A 18 -12.35 5.40 -10.72
N LEU A 19 -11.19 5.67 -11.28
CA LEU A 19 -10.81 6.90 -11.95
C LEU A 19 -10.46 6.57 -13.39
N SER A 20 -11.03 7.31 -14.32
CA SER A 20 -10.69 7.20 -15.74
C SER A 20 -9.69 8.28 -16.13
N GLN A 21 -8.62 7.92 -16.85
CA GLN A 21 -7.71 8.88 -17.45
C GLN A 21 -8.44 9.81 -18.43
N ASP A 22 -9.53 9.35 -19.04
CA ASP A 22 -10.30 10.12 -20.01
C ASP A 22 -10.96 11.36 -19.38
N SER A 23 -11.27 11.33 -18.08
CA SER A 23 -11.76 12.52 -17.35
C SER A 23 -10.75 13.67 -17.34
N PHE A 24 -9.48 13.40 -17.68
CA PHE A 24 -8.38 14.37 -17.65
C PHE A 24 -7.97 14.86 -19.04
N TYR A 25 -8.76 14.59 -20.09
CA TYR A 25 -8.54 15.26 -21.38
C TYR A 25 -8.59 16.78 -21.24
N LYS A 26 -7.70 17.50 -21.95
CA LYS A 26 -7.74 18.96 -22.04
C LYS A 26 -8.95 19.39 -22.87
N ALA A 27 -9.54 20.53 -22.51
CA ALA A 27 -10.53 21.17 -23.35
C ALA A 27 -9.86 21.64 -24.66
N LEU A 28 -10.47 21.33 -25.80
CA LEU A 28 -9.89 21.64 -27.10
C LEU A 28 -10.16 23.09 -27.51
N THR A 29 -9.19 23.73 -28.16
CA THR A 29 -9.39 25.03 -28.83
C THR A 29 -10.32 24.87 -30.04
N PRO A 30 -10.92 25.96 -30.56
CA PRO A 30 -11.76 25.90 -31.76
C PRO A 30 -11.08 25.21 -32.96
N GLU A 31 -9.78 25.46 -33.17
CA GLU A 31 -9.00 24.85 -34.24
C GLU A 31 -8.80 23.34 -34.02
N GLN A 32 -8.55 22.94 -32.78
CA GLN A 32 -8.40 21.54 -32.40
C GLN A 32 -9.75 20.79 -32.52
N LYS A 33 -10.86 21.42 -32.13
CA LYS A 33 -12.22 20.87 -32.32
C LYS A 33 -12.52 20.64 -33.80
N ALA A 34 -12.16 21.58 -34.67
CA ALA A 34 -12.33 21.42 -36.12
C ALA A 34 -11.52 20.23 -36.68
N LYS A 35 -10.31 19.98 -36.16
CA LYS A 35 -9.53 18.78 -36.50
C LYS A 35 -10.15 17.51 -35.94
N ALA A 36 -10.63 17.54 -34.71
CA ALA A 36 -11.25 16.38 -34.04
C ALA A 36 -12.51 15.90 -34.77
N LEU A 37 -13.37 16.83 -35.21
CA LEU A 37 -14.57 16.53 -36.01
C LEU A 37 -14.24 15.83 -37.34
N LYS A 38 -13.05 16.09 -37.89
CA LYS A 38 -12.54 15.42 -39.11
C LYS A 38 -11.77 14.14 -38.83
N GLY A 39 -11.67 13.71 -37.56
CA GLY A 39 -10.86 12.57 -37.14
C GLY A 39 -9.34 12.81 -37.23
N GLN A 40 -8.91 14.06 -37.34
CA GLN A 40 -7.51 14.47 -37.55
C GLN A 40 -6.84 14.97 -36.26
N PHE A 41 -7.42 14.68 -35.10
CA PHE A 41 -6.85 15.00 -33.79
C PHE A 41 -6.43 13.72 -33.09
N ASN A 42 -5.21 13.70 -32.54
CA ASN A 42 -4.65 12.54 -31.86
C ASN A 42 -4.97 12.58 -30.36
N PHE A 43 -6.02 11.88 -29.94
CA PHE A 43 -6.40 11.71 -28.53
C PHE A 43 -5.51 10.70 -27.79
N ASP A 44 -4.66 9.96 -28.51
CA ASP A 44 -3.72 8.99 -27.95
C ASP A 44 -2.32 9.60 -27.76
N HIS A 45 -2.17 10.93 -27.89
CA HIS A 45 -0.92 11.64 -27.60
C HIS A 45 -0.90 12.11 -26.13
N PRO A 46 0.25 12.04 -25.42
CA PRO A 46 0.36 12.51 -24.03
C PRO A 46 -0.13 13.95 -23.80
N ASP A 47 0.08 14.84 -24.76
CA ASP A 47 -0.32 16.24 -24.66
C ASP A 47 -1.83 16.47 -24.64
N ALA A 48 -2.62 15.48 -25.08
CA ALA A 48 -4.08 15.53 -25.01
C ALA A 48 -4.57 15.51 -23.55
N PHE A 49 -3.76 15.01 -22.62
CA PHE A 49 -4.09 14.88 -21.21
C PHE A 49 -3.51 16.03 -20.38
N ASP A 50 -4.24 16.40 -19.34
CA ASP A 50 -3.84 17.36 -18.33
C ASP A 50 -3.12 16.65 -17.18
N ASN A 51 -1.82 16.43 -17.40
CA ASN A 51 -0.97 15.72 -16.44
C ASN A 51 -0.83 16.47 -15.11
N GLU A 52 -0.94 17.80 -15.10
CA GLU A 52 -0.93 18.59 -13.87
C GLU A 52 -2.16 18.29 -13.02
N LEU A 53 -3.35 18.29 -13.63
CA LEU A 53 -4.58 17.93 -12.94
C LEU A 53 -4.57 16.47 -12.44
N ILE A 54 -4.06 15.53 -13.25
CA ILE A 54 -3.88 14.13 -12.83
C ILE A 54 -2.99 14.07 -11.59
N MET A 55 -1.82 14.71 -11.63
CA MET A 55 -0.86 14.71 -10.52
C MET A 55 -1.44 15.33 -9.25
N GLN A 56 -2.13 16.46 -9.36
CA GLN A 56 -2.79 17.10 -8.22
C GLN A 56 -3.87 16.20 -7.62
N THR A 57 -4.70 15.61 -8.46
CA THR A 57 -5.80 14.71 -8.05
C THR A 57 -5.25 13.48 -7.32
N LEU A 58 -4.28 12.79 -7.91
CA LEU A 58 -3.67 11.60 -7.31
C LEU A 58 -2.99 11.92 -5.97
N ARG A 59 -2.30 13.07 -5.86
CA ARG A 59 -1.69 13.50 -4.58
C ARG A 59 -2.74 13.77 -3.50
N GLN A 60 -3.86 14.42 -3.84
CA GLN A 60 -4.94 14.66 -2.89
C GLN A 60 -5.59 13.35 -2.42
N ILE A 61 -5.81 12.41 -3.35
CA ILE A 61 -6.32 11.06 -3.03
C ILE A 61 -5.36 10.32 -2.10
N LEU A 62 -4.05 10.36 -2.37
CA LEU A 62 -3.04 9.74 -1.51
C LEU A 62 -2.98 10.36 -0.10
N GLN A 63 -3.45 11.61 0.06
CA GLN A 63 -3.59 12.27 1.36
C GLN A 63 -4.94 11.96 2.06
N GLY A 64 -5.79 11.13 1.45
CA GLY A 64 -7.11 10.82 2.00
C GLY A 64 -8.09 11.98 1.94
N LYS A 65 -7.90 12.93 1.01
CA LYS A 65 -8.84 14.03 0.77
C LYS A 65 -9.92 13.62 -0.21
N THR A 66 -11.12 14.14 -0.02
CA THR A 66 -12.17 14.12 -1.05
C THR A 66 -11.73 14.97 -2.23
N VAL A 67 -11.89 14.47 -3.45
CA VAL A 67 -11.53 15.18 -4.68
C VAL A 67 -12.73 15.32 -5.60
N HIS A 68 -12.76 16.41 -6.37
CA HIS A 68 -13.77 16.68 -7.38
C HIS A 68 -13.11 16.65 -8.76
N ILE A 69 -13.55 15.72 -9.60
CA ILE A 69 -12.95 15.48 -10.91
C ILE A 69 -13.92 15.96 -11.98
N PRO A 70 -13.49 16.86 -12.89
CA PRO A 70 -14.37 17.37 -13.92
C PRO A 70 -14.83 16.24 -14.85
N ILE A 71 -16.08 16.31 -15.28
CA ILE A 71 -16.60 15.41 -16.32
C ILE A 71 -16.16 15.95 -17.68
N TYR A 72 -15.47 15.10 -18.45
CA TYR A 72 -15.11 15.41 -19.83
C TYR A 72 -16.22 14.97 -20.78
N ASP A 73 -16.70 15.90 -21.59
CA ASP A 73 -17.68 15.63 -22.62
C ASP A 73 -16.99 15.35 -23.97
N PHE A 74 -17.11 14.10 -24.42
CA PHE A 74 -16.53 13.62 -25.68
C PHE A 74 -17.25 14.14 -26.93
N VAL A 75 -18.47 14.67 -26.79
CA VAL A 75 -19.24 15.26 -27.90
C VAL A 75 -18.78 16.69 -28.15
N THR A 76 -18.70 17.49 -27.09
CA THR A 76 -18.28 18.91 -27.19
C THR A 76 -16.77 19.11 -27.09
N HIS A 77 -16.01 18.08 -26.70
CA HIS A 77 -14.57 18.12 -26.44
C HIS A 77 -14.18 19.20 -25.42
N SER A 78 -14.96 19.32 -24.35
CA SER A 78 -14.78 20.30 -23.28
C SER A 78 -15.03 19.68 -21.91
N ARG A 79 -14.58 20.38 -20.86
CA ARG A 79 -14.96 20.11 -19.48
C ARG A 79 -16.14 21.00 -19.13
N GLY A 80 -17.20 20.42 -18.58
CA GLY A 80 -18.33 21.18 -18.05
C GLY A 80 -18.08 21.65 -16.61
N ASP A 81 -19.10 22.26 -16.02
CA ASP A 81 -19.12 22.63 -14.59
C ASP A 81 -19.54 21.47 -13.67
N GLU A 82 -19.76 20.29 -14.25
CA GLU A 82 -20.13 19.08 -13.52
C GLU A 82 -18.89 18.29 -13.08
N PHE A 83 -18.93 17.78 -11.85
CA PHE A 83 -17.84 17.05 -11.24
C PHE A 83 -18.32 15.72 -10.68
N VAL A 84 -17.48 14.69 -10.80
CA VAL A 84 -17.59 13.45 -10.03
C VAL A 84 -16.85 13.65 -8.71
N THR A 85 -17.54 13.42 -7.60
CA THR A 85 -16.94 13.44 -6.27
C THR A 85 -16.36 12.07 -5.95
N VAL A 86 -15.08 12.03 -5.62
CA VAL A 86 -14.39 10.81 -5.20
C VAL A 86 -14.03 10.96 -3.73
N TYR A 87 -14.69 10.16 -2.89
CA TYR A 87 -14.43 10.08 -1.47
C TYR A 87 -13.17 9.24 -1.18
N PRO A 88 -12.54 9.40 0.00
CA PRO A 88 -11.40 8.59 0.40
C PRO A 88 -11.75 7.10 0.39
N ALA A 89 -10.98 6.31 -0.36
CA ALA A 89 -11.24 4.88 -0.57
C ALA A 89 -10.04 4.01 -0.11
N ASP A 90 -10.26 2.71 0.07
CA ASP A 90 -9.18 1.76 0.42
C ASP A 90 -8.38 1.32 -0.82
N VAL A 91 -8.99 1.41 -1.99
CA VAL A 91 -8.42 1.11 -3.30
C VAL A 91 -8.97 2.13 -4.29
N VAL A 92 -8.14 2.67 -5.18
CA VAL A 92 -8.58 3.68 -6.15
C VAL A 92 -8.04 3.25 -7.50
N LEU A 93 -8.78 2.47 -8.26
CA LEU A 93 -8.36 2.01 -9.58
C LEU A 93 -8.21 3.22 -10.51
N PHE A 94 -7.05 3.42 -11.15
CA PHE A 94 -6.89 4.48 -12.15
C PHE A 94 -6.63 3.81 -13.48
N GLU A 95 -7.61 3.80 -14.37
CA GLU A 95 -7.50 3.18 -15.67
C GLU A 95 -7.17 4.21 -16.75
N GLY A 96 -6.47 3.79 -17.80
CA GLY A 96 -6.06 4.68 -18.87
C GLY A 96 -5.05 4.07 -19.84
N ILE A 97 -5.02 4.63 -21.05
CA ILE A 97 -4.14 4.15 -22.12
C ILE A 97 -2.68 4.61 -21.98
N LEU A 98 -2.42 5.76 -21.35
CA LEU A 98 -1.11 6.41 -21.27
C LEU A 98 -0.63 6.70 -19.85
N MET A 99 -1.30 6.16 -18.83
CA MET A 99 -0.97 6.44 -17.43
C MET A 99 0.47 6.06 -17.03
N PHE A 100 1.11 5.15 -17.77
CA PHE A 100 2.52 4.79 -17.55
C PHE A 100 3.51 5.62 -18.36
N TYR A 101 3.08 6.60 -19.14
CA TYR A 101 3.98 7.44 -19.91
C TYR A 101 4.83 8.33 -18.98
N SER A 102 4.17 9.20 -18.19
CA SER A 102 4.85 10.07 -17.23
C SER A 102 5.49 9.27 -16.08
N GLN A 103 6.78 9.49 -15.84
CA GLN A 103 7.49 8.87 -14.72
C GLN A 103 6.93 9.33 -13.37
N GLU A 104 6.61 10.60 -13.24
CA GLU A 104 6.12 11.19 -11.99
C GLU A 104 4.78 10.58 -11.59
N ILE A 105 3.86 10.41 -12.55
CA ILE A 105 2.57 9.74 -12.34
C ILE A 105 2.80 8.26 -11.99
N ARG A 106 3.69 7.58 -12.72
CA ARG A 106 4.03 6.18 -12.46
C ARG A 106 4.55 5.95 -11.05
N ASP A 107 5.32 6.87 -10.51
CA ASP A 107 5.93 6.72 -9.18
C ASP A 107 4.90 6.87 -8.05
N LEU A 108 3.72 7.42 -8.35
CA LEU A 108 2.58 7.44 -7.44
C LEU A 108 1.83 6.09 -7.35
N PHE A 109 2.05 5.16 -8.29
CA PHE A 109 1.32 3.90 -8.35
C PHE A 109 2.00 2.79 -7.56
N GLN A 110 1.25 2.17 -6.65
CA GLN A 110 1.71 1.06 -5.81
C GLN A 110 1.65 -0.29 -6.53
N MET A 111 0.74 -0.43 -7.49
CA MET A 111 0.60 -1.58 -8.36
C MET A 111 0.39 -1.11 -9.80
N LYS A 112 1.04 -1.78 -10.74
CA LYS A 112 0.99 -1.47 -12.17
C LYS A 112 0.58 -2.74 -12.89
N LEU A 113 -0.64 -2.73 -13.42
CA LEU A 113 -1.16 -3.82 -14.22
C LEU A 113 -1.16 -3.37 -15.67
N PHE A 114 -0.59 -4.21 -16.53
CA PHE A 114 -0.63 -3.97 -17.96
C PHE A 114 -1.37 -5.13 -18.62
N VAL A 115 -2.53 -4.82 -19.21
CA VAL A 115 -3.33 -5.79 -19.96
C VAL A 115 -2.81 -5.81 -21.39
N ASP A 116 -2.03 -6.84 -21.69
CA ASP A 116 -1.50 -7.07 -23.03
C ASP A 116 -2.46 -7.94 -23.82
N THR A 117 -2.80 -7.51 -25.03
CA THR A 117 -3.69 -8.22 -25.93
C THR A 117 -3.15 -8.07 -27.33
N ASP A 118 -3.26 -9.15 -28.09
CA ASP A 118 -2.88 -9.21 -29.49
C ASP A 118 -3.42 -7.99 -30.28
N PRO A 119 -2.57 -7.32 -31.10
CA PRO A 119 -2.97 -6.14 -31.88
C PRO A 119 -4.21 -6.36 -32.74
N ASP A 120 -4.37 -7.53 -33.35
CA ASP A 120 -5.50 -7.81 -34.26
C ASP A 120 -6.80 -7.94 -33.46
N THR A 121 -6.72 -8.56 -32.28
CA THR A 121 -7.86 -8.61 -31.34
C THR A 121 -8.27 -7.20 -30.89
N ARG A 122 -7.31 -6.31 -30.61
CA ARG A 122 -7.59 -4.91 -30.23
C ARG A 122 -8.20 -4.12 -31.37
N LEU A 123 -7.67 -4.26 -32.58
CA LEU A 123 -8.21 -3.62 -33.79
C LEU A 123 -9.63 -4.10 -34.07
N SER A 124 -9.86 -5.42 -34.05
CA SER A 124 -11.18 -6.02 -34.27
C SER A 124 -12.23 -5.46 -33.30
N ARG A 125 -11.92 -5.43 -32.00
CA ARG A 125 -12.80 -4.83 -30.98
C ARG A 125 -13.10 -3.36 -31.25
N ARG A 126 -12.07 -2.59 -31.64
CA ARG A 126 -12.25 -1.17 -31.96
C ARG A 126 -13.15 -0.98 -33.16
N VAL A 127 -12.93 -1.73 -34.24
CA VAL A 127 -13.73 -1.66 -35.46
C VAL A 127 -15.20 -1.97 -35.13
N LEU A 128 -15.46 -3.06 -34.42
CA LEU A 128 -16.82 -3.43 -34.02
C LEU A 128 -17.48 -2.35 -33.14
N ARG A 129 -16.76 -1.83 -32.15
CA ARG A 129 -17.27 -0.80 -31.24
C ARG A 129 -17.52 0.52 -31.96
N ASP A 130 -16.54 1.03 -32.71
CA ASP A 130 -16.61 2.35 -33.33
C ASP A 130 -17.63 2.38 -34.50
N ILE A 131 -17.86 1.26 -35.19
CA ILE A 131 -18.91 1.14 -36.22
C ILE A 131 -20.30 0.98 -35.56
N ASN A 132 -20.47 -0.03 -34.70
CA ASN A 132 -21.80 -0.39 -34.20
C ASN A 132 -22.31 0.58 -33.12
N GLU A 133 -21.43 1.10 -32.26
CA GLU A 133 -21.85 1.94 -31.12
C GLU A 133 -21.71 3.44 -31.41
N ARG A 134 -20.76 3.83 -32.28
CA ARG A 134 -20.44 5.24 -32.57
C ARG A 134 -20.80 5.68 -33.99
N GLY A 135 -21.31 4.78 -34.83
CA GLY A 135 -21.78 5.08 -36.19
C GLY A 135 -20.69 5.58 -37.13
N ARG A 136 -19.42 5.21 -36.91
CA ARG A 136 -18.30 5.63 -37.76
C ARG A 136 -18.15 4.75 -38.99
N ASP A 137 -17.61 5.33 -40.07
CA ASP A 137 -17.26 4.61 -41.28
C ASP A 137 -15.99 3.75 -41.11
N LEU A 138 -15.95 2.59 -41.76
CA LEU A 138 -14.85 1.62 -41.64
C LEU A 138 -13.52 2.23 -42.11
N ASP A 139 -13.49 2.91 -43.26
CA ASP A 139 -12.26 3.48 -43.82
C ASP A 139 -11.72 4.57 -42.91
N GLN A 140 -12.60 5.37 -42.31
CA GLN A 140 -12.21 6.38 -41.32
C GLN A 140 -11.61 5.73 -40.06
N VAL A 141 -12.20 4.65 -39.55
CA VAL A 141 -11.68 3.94 -38.37
C VAL A 141 -10.31 3.32 -38.65
N LEU A 142 -10.13 2.68 -39.81
CA LEU A 142 -8.86 2.07 -40.21
C LEU A 142 -7.79 3.12 -40.47
N SER A 143 -8.13 4.21 -41.16
CA SER A 143 -7.22 5.34 -41.39
C SER A 143 -6.76 5.94 -40.05
N GLN A 144 -7.70 6.23 -39.12
CA GLN A 144 -7.35 6.73 -37.79
C GLN A 144 -6.46 5.76 -37.01
N TYR A 145 -6.69 4.45 -37.15
CA TYR A 145 -5.86 3.44 -36.51
C TYR A 145 -4.42 3.46 -37.01
N ILE A 146 -4.23 3.49 -38.32
CA ILE A 146 -2.91 3.48 -38.96
C ILE A 146 -2.16 4.79 -38.69
N THR A 147 -2.86 5.92 -38.82
CA THR A 147 -2.23 7.25 -38.73
C THR A 147 -1.90 7.66 -37.30
N PHE A 148 -2.75 7.33 -36.32
CA PHE A 148 -2.60 7.82 -34.95
C PHE A 148 -2.41 6.71 -33.92
N VAL A 149 -3.31 5.73 -33.90
CA VAL A 149 -3.42 4.83 -32.73
C VAL A 149 -2.32 3.78 -32.66
N LYS A 150 -1.97 3.16 -33.79
CA LYS A 150 -0.85 2.22 -33.83
C LYS A 150 0.48 2.92 -33.51
N PRO A 151 0.84 4.06 -34.15
CA PRO A 151 2.04 4.82 -33.80
C PRO A 151 2.06 5.26 -32.33
N ALA A 152 0.97 5.84 -31.82
CA ALA A 152 0.90 6.30 -30.43
C ALA A 152 1.06 5.14 -29.43
N PHE A 153 0.52 3.97 -29.75
CA PHE A 153 0.74 2.78 -28.94
C PHE A 153 2.21 2.34 -28.94
N GLU A 154 2.82 2.29 -30.12
CA GLU A 154 4.23 1.90 -30.27
C GLU A 154 5.18 2.89 -29.58
N GLU A 155 4.88 4.18 -29.65
CA GLU A 155 5.72 5.26 -29.13
C GLU A 155 5.49 5.53 -27.64
N PHE A 156 4.25 5.54 -27.16
CA PHE A 156 3.94 6.00 -25.80
C PHE A 156 3.53 4.87 -24.85
N CYS A 157 3.03 3.75 -25.38
CA CYS A 157 2.56 2.63 -24.56
C CYS A 157 3.58 1.48 -24.47
N LEU A 158 4.42 1.25 -25.50
CA LEU A 158 5.44 0.19 -25.47
C LEU A 158 6.67 0.55 -24.61
N PRO A 159 7.26 1.76 -24.65
CA PRO A 159 8.49 2.04 -23.91
C PRO A 159 8.34 1.92 -22.39
N PRO A 160 7.21 2.30 -21.77
CA PRO A 160 6.96 2.02 -20.36
C PRO A 160 6.88 0.54 -19.98
N ARG A 161 6.70 -0.38 -20.96
CA ARG A 161 6.58 -1.83 -20.71
C ARG A 161 7.86 -2.47 -20.19
N VAL A 162 9.02 -1.87 -20.42
CA VAL A 162 10.33 -2.43 -20.04
C VAL A 162 10.59 -2.28 -18.53
N TRP A 163 9.79 -1.50 -17.82
CA TRP A 163 10.00 -1.18 -16.40
C TRP A 163 8.97 -1.86 -15.48
N ASN A 164 9.31 -3.05 -14.97
CA ASN A 164 8.77 -3.65 -13.72
C ASN A 164 7.23 -3.68 -13.52
N SER A 165 6.43 -3.93 -14.55
CA SER A 165 4.98 -4.21 -14.38
C SER A 165 4.70 -5.71 -14.34
N ARG A 166 3.74 -6.14 -13.49
CA ARG A 166 3.29 -7.54 -13.47
C ARG A 166 2.35 -7.77 -14.66
N ARG A 167 2.69 -8.72 -15.53
CA ARG A 167 1.84 -9.15 -16.65
C ARG A 167 0.68 -9.98 -16.12
N VAL A 168 -0.56 -9.58 -16.41
CA VAL A 168 -1.72 -10.46 -16.26
C VAL A 168 -2.10 -10.94 -17.65
N LEU A 169 -1.87 -12.21 -17.92
CA LEU A 169 -2.29 -12.89 -19.14
C LEU A 169 -3.56 -13.67 -18.80
N ASN A 170 -4.74 -13.09 -19.07
CA ASN A 170 -5.88 -13.78 -19.69
C ASN A 170 -7.19 -12.96 -19.74
N ALA A 171 -7.79 -12.98 -20.94
CA ALA A 171 -9.21 -13.05 -21.29
C ALA A 171 -10.26 -12.20 -20.55
N ALA A 172 -10.30 -10.90 -20.83
CA ALA A 172 -11.50 -10.11 -21.16
C ALA A 172 -11.01 -8.68 -21.41
N GLY A 173 -11.33 -8.11 -22.58
CA GLY A 173 -10.69 -6.90 -23.06
C GLY A 173 -11.13 -5.64 -22.35
N GLU A 174 -10.32 -5.15 -21.41
CA GLU A 174 -10.25 -3.75 -20.98
C GLU A 174 -8.90 -3.52 -20.26
N ARG A 175 -8.25 -2.37 -20.49
CA ARG A 175 -6.97 -2.03 -19.86
C ARG A 175 -7.25 -1.53 -18.45
N VAL A 176 -7.00 -2.37 -17.45
CA VAL A 176 -7.25 -2.06 -16.05
C VAL A 176 -5.91 -1.88 -15.34
N SER A 177 -5.69 -0.72 -14.74
CA SER A 177 -4.59 -0.49 -13.83
C SER A 177 -5.13 -0.20 -12.44
N VAL A 178 -4.80 -1.07 -11.48
CA VAL A 178 -5.16 -0.84 -10.08
C VAL A 178 -4.22 0.20 -9.52
N VAL A 179 -4.64 1.47 -9.48
CA VAL A 179 -4.16 2.30 -8.39
C VAL A 179 -4.82 1.74 -7.13
N ARG A 180 -4.02 1.48 -6.12
CA ARG A 180 -4.56 1.21 -4.80
C ARG A 180 -4.27 2.50 -4.08
N GLN A 181 -5.27 3.20 -3.58
CA GLN A 181 -5.02 4.14 -2.50
C GLN A 181 -4.51 3.29 -1.34
N VAL A 182 -3.24 2.91 -1.39
CA VAL A 182 -2.56 2.56 -0.18
C VAL A 182 -2.28 3.90 0.46
N ASN A 183 -3.34 4.44 1.05
CA ASN A 183 -3.26 4.82 2.44
C ASN A 183 -2.31 3.82 3.09
N VAL A 184 -1.03 4.17 3.12
CA VAL A 184 -0.12 3.66 4.13
C VAL A 184 -0.59 4.37 5.38
N LYS A 185 -1.83 4.04 5.81
CA LYS A 185 -2.32 4.38 7.13
C LYS A 185 -1.21 3.87 8.02
N MET A 186 -0.56 4.80 8.70
CA MET A 186 0.27 4.44 9.83
C MET A 186 -0.65 3.67 10.74
N VAL A 187 -0.38 2.38 10.89
CA VAL A 187 -1.17 1.51 11.74
C VAL A 187 -0.27 1.22 12.92
N LYS A 188 -0.79 1.48 14.12
CA LYS A 188 -0.12 1.11 15.34
C LYS A 188 -0.50 -0.32 15.69
N PHE A 189 0.49 -1.10 16.08
CA PHE A 189 0.30 -2.45 16.58
C PHE A 189 0.91 -2.57 17.97
N GLY A 190 0.12 -2.97 18.96
CA GLY A 190 0.60 -3.30 20.29
C GLY A 190 0.95 -4.77 20.37
N LEU A 191 2.17 -5.09 20.79
CA LEU A 191 2.56 -6.44 21.18
C LEU A 191 2.18 -6.64 22.64
N GLN A 192 1.21 -7.51 22.87
CA GLN A 192 0.80 -7.90 24.21
C GLN A 192 1.53 -9.16 24.64
N PHE A 193 2.07 -9.11 25.84
CA PHE A 193 2.80 -10.18 26.51
C PHE A 193 1.96 -10.71 27.66
N LYS A 194 2.04 -12.03 27.90
CA LYS A 194 1.44 -12.71 29.04
C LYS A 194 2.40 -13.81 29.48
N ALA A 195 2.63 -13.91 30.78
CA ALA A 195 3.39 -14.98 31.41
C ALA A 195 2.87 -15.23 32.83
N THR A 196 3.19 -16.41 33.35
CA THR A 196 3.01 -16.77 34.76
C THR A 196 4.32 -16.45 35.49
N LEU A 197 4.26 -15.58 36.49
CA LEU A 197 5.42 -15.12 37.26
C LEU A 197 5.46 -15.82 38.62
N GLU A 198 6.64 -16.33 38.98
CA GLU A 198 6.96 -16.85 40.30
C GLU A 198 8.02 -15.94 40.93
N ASN A 199 7.65 -15.20 41.99
CA ASN A 199 8.55 -14.37 42.78
C ASN A 199 9.38 -13.32 42.00
N VAL A 200 8.95 -12.94 40.79
CA VAL A 200 9.59 -11.92 39.96
C VAL A 200 8.63 -10.80 39.58
N THR A 201 9.20 -9.63 39.30
CA THR A 201 8.51 -8.46 38.77
C THR A 201 9.41 -7.71 37.80
N ASN A 202 8.91 -6.62 37.21
CA ASN A 202 9.67 -5.71 36.36
C ASN A 202 10.37 -6.40 35.16
N VAL A 203 9.70 -7.41 34.57
CA VAL A 203 10.19 -8.12 33.39
C VAL A 203 10.16 -7.16 32.20
N ARG A 204 11.33 -6.84 31.64
CA ARG A 204 11.45 -5.80 30.61
C ARG A 204 12.58 -6.09 29.62
N PRO A 205 12.50 -5.57 28.38
CA PRO A 205 13.65 -5.55 27.49
C PRO A 205 14.73 -4.63 28.05
N LEU A 206 16.00 -5.04 27.97
CA LEU A 206 17.15 -4.28 28.45
C LEU A 206 18.00 -3.79 27.27
N GLY A 207 18.30 -2.49 27.25
CA GLY A 207 19.17 -1.87 26.23
C GLY A 207 18.45 -1.44 24.94
N GLU A 208 19.05 -0.50 24.21
CA GLU A 208 18.55 -0.05 22.90
C GLU A 208 18.82 -1.06 21.79
N ASP A 209 19.78 -1.97 21.99
CA ASP A 209 20.15 -3.06 21.10
C ASP A 209 19.28 -4.31 21.27
N PHE A 210 18.29 -4.27 22.18
CA PHE A 210 17.31 -5.34 22.35
C PHE A 210 16.62 -5.68 21.03
N ARG A 211 16.60 -6.98 20.71
CA ARG A 211 16.13 -7.50 19.42
C ARG A 211 14.69 -8.01 19.52
N TRP A 212 13.76 -7.25 18.94
CA TRP A 212 12.39 -7.69 18.77
C TRP A 212 12.26 -8.60 17.55
N PHE A 213 12.35 -9.92 17.73
CA PHE A 213 12.19 -10.88 16.64
C PHE A 213 10.73 -11.05 16.24
N LEU A 214 10.39 -10.66 15.02
CA LEU A 214 9.03 -10.61 14.50
C LEU A 214 8.89 -11.38 13.19
N LYS A 215 7.70 -11.95 12.98
CA LYS A 215 7.21 -12.26 11.63
C LYS A 215 6.44 -11.07 11.12
N LEU A 216 6.85 -10.56 9.96
CA LEU A 216 6.27 -9.38 9.35
C LEU A 216 5.56 -9.76 8.06
N LYS A 217 4.26 -9.47 8.01
CA LYS A 217 3.41 -9.66 6.84
C LYS A 217 3.38 -8.40 6.01
N CYS A 218 3.58 -8.53 4.69
CA CYS A 218 3.41 -7.42 3.77
C CYS A 218 1.92 -7.07 3.63
N GLY A 219 1.51 -5.86 4.03
CA GLY A 219 0.14 -5.38 3.88
C GLY A 219 -0.32 -5.21 2.43
N ASN A 220 0.59 -5.29 1.45
CA ASN A 220 0.25 -5.25 0.04
C ASN A 220 -0.16 -6.60 -0.53
N CYS A 221 0.72 -7.60 -0.43
CA CYS A 221 0.59 -8.89 -1.10
C CYS A 221 0.40 -10.07 -0.15
N GLY A 222 0.45 -9.84 1.17
CA GLY A 222 0.28 -10.88 2.18
C GLY A 222 1.52 -11.74 2.43
N GLU A 223 2.64 -11.49 1.73
CA GLU A 223 3.89 -12.23 1.90
C GLU A 223 4.40 -12.16 3.34
N ILE A 224 4.75 -13.32 3.91
CA ILE A 224 5.39 -13.46 5.22
C ILE A 224 6.68 -14.25 5.01
N PRO A 225 7.86 -13.68 5.27
CA PRO A 225 9.11 -14.42 5.14
C PRO A 225 9.23 -15.60 6.12
N ASP A 226 9.83 -16.70 5.64
CA ASP A 226 10.09 -17.89 6.47
C ASP A 226 11.11 -17.63 7.60
N LYS A 227 11.96 -16.61 7.45
CA LYS A 227 12.95 -16.23 8.46
C LYS A 227 12.40 -15.19 9.43
N TRP A 228 12.77 -15.33 10.70
CA TRP A 228 12.60 -14.28 11.70
C TRP A 228 13.43 -13.05 11.32
N GLN A 229 12.89 -11.88 11.60
CA GLN A 229 13.54 -10.59 11.41
C GLN A 229 13.51 -9.86 12.75
N TYR A 230 14.59 -9.17 13.12
CA TYR A 230 14.60 -8.39 14.35
C TYR A 230 14.61 -6.90 14.05
N VAL A 231 14.00 -6.11 14.94
CA VAL A 231 14.12 -4.65 14.97
C VAL A 231 14.67 -4.23 16.33
N THR A 232 15.46 -3.15 16.38
CA THR A 232 16.06 -2.60 17.61
C THR A 232 15.78 -1.10 17.70
N LEU A 233 15.86 -0.53 18.89
CA LEU A 233 15.76 0.92 19.07
C LEU A 233 17.01 1.65 18.58
N ALA A 234 18.17 0.99 18.63
CA ALA A 234 19.45 1.52 18.18
C ALA A 234 19.50 1.73 16.65
N GLU A 235 18.72 0.98 15.87
CA GLU A 235 18.65 1.14 14.42
C GLU A 235 17.71 2.30 14.05
N SER A 236 18.18 3.17 13.16
CA SER A 236 17.40 4.28 12.61
C SER A 236 17.74 4.48 11.14
N VAL A 237 16.79 4.11 10.27
CA VAL A 237 16.95 4.15 8.82
C VAL A 237 16.11 5.32 8.26
N PRO A 238 16.69 6.25 7.49
CA PRO A 238 15.97 7.39 6.96
C PRO A 238 14.90 6.98 5.95
N LEU A 239 13.69 7.54 6.10
CA LEU A 239 12.60 7.35 5.16
C LEU A 239 12.69 8.35 4.01
N LYS A 240 12.43 7.90 2.79
CA LYS A 240 12.42 8.77 1.60
C LYS A 240 11.36 9.87 1.73
N GLY A 241 11.71 11.07 1.31
CA GLY A 241 10.79 12.21 1.22
C GLY A 241 10.55 12.95 2.54
N GLY A 242 11.54 12.97 3.44
CA GLY A 242 11.47 13.76 4.68
C GLY A 242 10.47 13.24 5.72
N ARG A 243 10.10 11.97 5.64
CA ARG A 243 9.07 11.34 6.49
C ARG A 243 9.61 10.84 7.85
N GLY A 244 10.78 11.34 8.27
CA GLY A 244 11.48 10.88 9.47
C GLY A 244 12.37 9.66 9.22
N SER A 245 12.58 8.87 10.26
CA SER A 245 13.31 7.60 10.26
C SER A 245 12.39 6.47 10.72
N ALA A 246 12.85 5.23 10.56
CA ALA A 246 12.20 4.05 11.12
C ALA A 246 13.25 3.04 11.57
N SER A 247 12.94 2.24 12.60
CA SER A 247 13.81 1.14 13.04
C SER A 247 14.20 0.17 11.93
N MET A 248 13.30 -0.10 10.98
CA MET A 248 13.63 -0.92 9.80
C MET A 248 12.87 -0.47 8.56
N VAL A 249 13.56 -0.49 7.42
CA VAL A 249 12.99 -0.28 6.08
C VAL A 249 13.38 -1.44 5.18
N GLN A 250 12.40 -2.08 4.53
CA GLN A 250 12.67 -3.20 3.64
C GLN A 250 11.74 -3.25 2.42
N LYS A 251 12.24 -3.79 1.32
CA LYS A 251 11.43 -4.09 0.13
C LYS A 251 10.87 -5.50 0.23
N CYS A 252 9.56 -5.64 0.07
CA CYS A 252 8.91 -6.94 -0.04
C CYS A 252 9.49 -7.71 -1.24
N LYS A 253 10.03 -8.90 -0.98
CA LYS A 253 10.63 -9.75 -2.02
C LYS A 253 9.64 -10.18 -3.11
N LEU A 254 8.36 -10.30 -2.76
CA LEU A 254 7.32 -10.69 -3.70
C LEU A 254 6.84 -9.51 -4.56
N CYS A 255 6.39 -8.40 -3.95
CA CYS A 255 5.77 -7.29 -4.70
C CYS A 255 6.66 -6.06 -4.91
N GLY A 256 7.88 -6.05 -4.39
CA GLY A 256 8.83 -4.95 -4.54
C GLY A 256 8.52 -3.70 -3.71
N ARG A 257 7.38 -3.66 -3.02
CA ARG A 257 6.95 -2.52 -2.21
C ARG A 257 7.90 -2.29 -1.03
N GLU A 258 8.36 -1.05 -0.88
CA GLU A 258 9.09 -0.58 0.29
C GLU A 258 8.13 -0.38 1.46
N ASN A 259 8.45 -1.01 2.59
CA ASN A 259 7.68 -0.94 3.82
C ASN A 259 8.62 -0.59 4.98
N SER A 260 8.05 -0.05 6.05
CA SER A 260 8.82 0.25 7.25
C SER A 260 8.05 -0.11 8.53
N ILE A 261 8.80 -0.28 9.61
CA ILE A 261 8.32 -0.49 10.97
C ILE A 261 9.23 0.32 11.90
N ASP A 262 8.62 1.01 12.85
CA ASP A 262 9.30 1.83 13.83
C ASP A 262 8.85 1.45 15.24
N ILE A 263 9.79 1.35 16.17
CA ILE A 263 9.49 1.04 17.57
C ILE A 263 9.16 2.35 18.30
N LEU A 264 7.99 2.42 18.93
CA LEU A 264 7.61 3.55 19.77
C LEU A 264 8.24 3.35 21.16
N GLY A 265 9.48 3.81 21.35
CA GLY A 265 10.25 3.57 22.58
C GLY A 265 9.58 4.09 23.85
N ASP A 266 8.79 5.15 23.75
CA ASP A 266 7.98 5.72 24.84
C ASP A 266 6.83 4.82 25.30
N THR A 267 6.47 3.81 24.49
CA THR A 267 5.41 2.85 24.80
C THR A 267 5.92 1.56 25.46
N ILE A 268 7.24 1.42 25.61
CA ILE A 268 7.82 0.23 26.25
C ILE A 268 7.50 0.26 27.73
N THR A 269 6.80 -0.77 28.22
CA THR A 269 6.45 -0.88 29.64
C THR A 269 6.84 -2.25 30.19
N PRO A 270 7.29 -2.32 31.47
CA PRO A 270 7.62 -3.59 32.10
C PRO A 270 6.35 -4.40 32.39
N TYR A 271 6.51 -5.72 32.47
CA TYR A 271 5.49 -6.66 32.93
C TYR A 271 5.76 -6.99 34.41
N ASN A 272 4.83 -6.64 35.28
CA ASN A 272 5.00 -6.67 36.74
C ASN A 272 4.21 -7.83 37.37
N ALA A 273 4.45 -8.06 38.66
CA ALA A 273 3.69 -9.04 39.45
C ALA A 273 2.17 -8.79 39.42
N GLU A 274 1.71 -7.53 39.37
CA GLU A 274 0.28 -7.22 39.23
C GLU A 274 -0.34 -7.62 37.88
N ASP A 275 0.50 -7.83 36.85
CA ASP A 275 0.04 -8.20 35.51
C ASP A 275 -0.03 -9.72 35.31
N ASN A 276 0.37 -10.50 36.33
CA ASN A 276 0.51 -11.95 36.25
C ASN A 276 -0.70 -12.63 35.58
N GLU A 277 -0.43 -13.53 34.63
CA GLU A 277 -1.43 -14.24 33.82
C GLU A 277 -2.39 -13.36 33.00
N THR A 278 -2.13 -12.07 32.83
CA THR A 278 -2.94 -11.16 31.99
C THR A 278 -2.19 -10.66 30.77
N PHE A 279 -2.92 -10.34 29.69
CA PHE A 279 -2.30 -9.73 28.52
C PHE A 279 -2.08 -8.24 28.75
N LYS A 280 -0.82 -7.81 28.75
CA LYS A 280 -0.42 -6.41 28.82
C LYS A 280 0.39 -5.99 27.61
N THR A 281 0.09 -4.82 27.06
CA THR A 281 0.86 -4.24 25.95
C THR A 281 2.25 -3.85 26.44
N MET A 282 3.27 -4.51 25.91
CA MET A 282 4.66 -4.33 26.32
C MET A 282 5.40 -3.31 25.45
N VAL A 283 5.02 -3.22 24.17
CA VAL A 283 5.57 -2.25 23.20
C VAL A 283 4.56 -2.01 22.08
N GLN A 284 4.61 -0.83 21.47
CA GLN A 284 3.89 -0.52 20.24
C GLN A 284 4.84 -0.27 19.07
N PHE A 285 4.39 -0.66 17.88
CA PHE A 285 5.08 -0.43 16.61
C PHE A 285 4.25 0.48 15.72
N GLU A 286 4.85 1.51 15.15
CA GLU A 286 4.27 2.24 14.03
C GLU A 286 4.66 1.57 12.71
N CYS A 287 3.67 0.99 12.03
CA CYS A 287 3.92 0.22 10.82
C CYS A 287 3.39 0.93 9.57
N ARG A 288 4.19 0.85 8.50
CA ARG A 288 3.89 1.39 7.18
C ARG A 288 4.00 0.29 6.11
N GLY A 289 2.91 -0.44 5.91
CA GLY A 289 2.84 -1.52 4.94
C GLY A 289 3.40 -2.86 5.42
N LEU A 290 3.85 -2.94 6.68
CA LEU A 290 4.13 -4.18 7.40
C LEU A 290 3.09 -4.40 8.50
N GLU A 291 2.86 -5.64 8.86
CA GLU A 291 2.02 -6.06 9.97
C GLU A 291 2.79 -7.11 10.77
N PRO A 292 3.16 -6.87 12.03
CA PRO A 292 3.70 -7.90 12.88
C PRO A 292 2.59 -8.93 13.16
N VAL A 293 2.84 -10.19 12.82
CA VAL A 293 1.86 -11.28 12.98
C VAL A 293 2.31 -12.32 13.99
N ASP A 294 3.61 -12.33 14.33
CA ASP A 294 4.17 -13.25 15.30
C ASP A 294 5.40 -12.63 15.96
N PHE A 295 5.75 -13.12 17.14
CA PHE A 295 6.84 -12.64 17.97
C PHE A 295 7.57 -13.83 18.60
N GLN A 296 8.89 -13.77 18.63
CA GLN A 296 9.72 -14.76 19.31
C GLN A 296 10.56 -14.03 20.36
N PRO A 297 10.20 -14.10 21.66
CA PRO A 297 11.07 -13.60 22.70
C PRO A 297 12.37 -14.42 22.72
N GLN A 298 13.50 -13.78 23.02
CA GLN A 298 14.82 -14.43 23.13
C GLN A 298 15.54 -13.89 24.38
N ALA A 299 16.88 -13.84 24.36
CA ALA A 299 17.68 -13.18 25.38
C ALA A 299 17.59 -11.65 25.33
N GLY A 300 18.02 -11.00 26.41
CA GLY A 300 18.05 -9.53 26.55
C GLY A 300 16.93 -8.98 27.42
N PHE A 301 16.15 -9.85 28.07
CA PHE A 301 15.23 -9.45 29.12
C PHE A 301 15.97 -9.31 30.45
N ALA A 302 15.45 -8.44 31.31
CA ALA A 302 15.81 -8.36 32.71
C ALA A 302 14.55 -8.46 33.57
N ALA A 303 14.70 -8.99 34.79
CA ALA A 303 13.68 -9.06 35.82
C ALA A 303 14.26 -8.70 37.18
N GLU A 304 13.40 -8.53 38.18
CA GLU A 304 13.80 -8.29 39.57
C GLU A 304 13.02 -9.23 40.50
N GLY A 305 13.67 -9.71 41.57
CA GLY A 305 12.98 -10.46 42.63
C GLY A 305 11.90 -9.59 43.27
N ALA A 306 10.67 -10.10 43.35
CA ALA A 306 9.48 -9.33 43.69
C ALA A 306 9.55 -8.70 45.09
N GLU A 307 10.16 -9.41 46.05
CA GLU A 307 10.34 -8.92 47.43
C GLU A 307 11.74 -8.35 47.69
N SER A 308 12.77 -8.96 47.11
CA SER A 308 14.18 -8.70 47.42
C SER A 308 14.79 -7.56 46.59
N GLY A 309 14.18 -7.22 45.45
CA GLY A 309 14.77 -6.37 44.41
C GLY A 309 16.07 -6.93 43.81
N THR A 310 16.36 -8.23 43.95
CA THR A 310 17.54 -8.86 43.34
C THR A 310 17.44 -8.77 41.81
N PRO A 311 18.42 -8.16 41.11
CA PRO A 311 18.36 -8.00 39.67
C PRO A 311 18.77 -9.28 38.94
N PHE A 312 17.98 -9.67 37.94
CA PHE A 312 18.24 -10.77 37.00
C PHE A 312 18.42 -10.18 35.58
N PRO A 313 19.64 -9.82 35.15
CA PRO A 313 19.86 -9.05 33.92
C PRO A 313 19.90 -9.87 32.63
N GLU A 314 19.98 -11.19 32.71
CA GLU A 314 20.18 -12.09 31.55
C GLU A 314 19.06 -13.13 31.42
N VAL A 315 17.81 -12.66 31.39
CA VAL A 315 16.65 -13.53 31.17
C VAL A 315 16.55 -13.87 29.69
N ASN A 316 16.48 -15.17 29.39
CA ASN A 316 16.27 -15.70 28.04
C ASN A 316 14.93 -16.46 27.97
N LEU A 317 14.01 -15.92 27.18
CA LEU A 317 12.65 -16.45 27.06
C LEU A 317 12.42 -17.22 25.74
N LEU A 318 13.49 -17.69 25.08
CA LEU A 318 13.39 -18.46 23.83
C LEU A 318 12.55 -19.74 23.99
N GLU A 319 12.76 -20.45 25.09
CA GLU A 319 12.04 -21.69 25.43
C GLU A 319 10.67 -21.41 26.08
N LYS A 320 10.29 -20.13 26.24
CA LYS A 320 9.06 -19.64 26.88
C LYS A 320 8.94 -19.89 28.39
N ASP A 321 9.93 -20.54 28.97
CA ASP A 321 10.07 -20.77 30.40
C ASP A 321 11.49 -20.38 30.82
N TRP A 322 11.62 -19.76 31.99
CA TRP A 322 12.87 -19.39 32.62
C TRP A 322 12.76 -19.58 34.13
N THR A 323 13.81 -20.09 34.77
CA THR A 323 13.89 -20.31 36.21
C THR A 323 15.28 -19.92 36.70
N ASP A 324 15.34 -19.32 37.88
CA ASP A 324 16.57 -19.04 38.62
C ASP A 324 16.29 -19.12 40.13
N TYR A 325 17.22 -18.68 40.97
CA TYR A 325 17.10 -18.72 42.42
C TYR A 325 17.53 -17.38 43.06
N ASP A 326 16.68 -16.85 43.94
CA ASP A 326 16.99 -15.63 44.68
C ASP A 326 17.63 -15.96 46.03
N GLU A 327 18.96 -15.84 46.10
CA GLU A 327 19.72 -16.13 47.31
C GLU A 327 19.34 -15.25 48.51
N LYS A 328 18.82 -14.03 48.30
CA LYS A 328 18.50 -13.12 49.41
C LYS A 328 17.28 -13.57 50.21
N VAL A 329 16.30 -14.17 49.54
CA VAL A 329 15.06 -14.67 50.15
C VAL A 329 15.00 -16.19 50.22
N SER A 330 15.97 -16.88 49.59
CA SER A 330 16.05 -18.34 49.53
C SER A 330 14.81 -18.98 48.89
N GLU A 331 14.36 -18.39 47.77
CA GLU A 331 13.21 -18.86 47.00
C GLU A 331 13.55 -19.01 45.51
N SER A 332 12.83 -19.89 44.83
CA SER A 332 12.83 -19.97 43.38
C SER A 332 12.19 -18.73 42.77
N VAL A 333 12.69 -18.36 41.59
CA VAL A 333 12.13 -17.30 40.75
C VAL A 333 11.90 -17.86 39.35
N GLY A 334 10.84 -17.40 38.68
CA GLY A 334 10.48 -17.98 37.40
C GLY A 334 9.53 -17.16 36.54
N ILE A 335 9.62 -17.38 35.23
CA ILE A 335 8.75 -16.80 34.21
C ILE A 335 8.33 -17.96 33.32
N TYR A 336 7.04 -18.29 33.31
CA TYR A 336 6.52 -19.48 32.65
C TYR A 336 5.42 -19.17 31.65
N GLU A 337 5.17 -20.13 30.76
CA GLU A 337 4.06 -20.13 29.80
C GLU A 337 4.00 -18.85 28.97
N VAL A 338 5.16 -18.31 28.60
CA VAL A 338 5.25 -17.04 27.87
C VAL A 338 4.47 -17.16 26.57
N THR A 339 3.51 -16.25 26.41
CA THR A 339 2.68 -16.14 25.22
C THR A 339 2.45 -14.68 24.86
N HIS A 340 2.01 -14.48 23.62
CA HIS A 340 1.84 -13.15 23.07
C HIS A 340 0.64 -13.09 22.14
N ARG A 341 0.19 -11.86 21.89
CA ARG A 341 -0.68 -11.55 20.77
C ARG A 341 -0.39 -10.15 20.27
N VAL A 342 -0.59 -9.94 18.98
CA VAL A 342 -0.51 -8.62 18.38
C VAL A 342 -1.91 -8.05 18.25
N VAL A 343 -2.12 -6.84 18.75
CA VAL A 343 -3.39 -6.11 18.62
C VAL A 343 -3.18 -4.86 17.79
N LYS A 344 -4.16 -4.54 16.95
CA LYS A 344 -4.18 -3.27 16.23
C LYS A 344 -4.71 -2.18 17.16
N CYS A 345 -3.98 -1.08 17.28
CA CYS A 345 -4.30 0.07 18.16
C CYS A 345 -5.00 1.19 17.41
#